data_AF-K1TIB7-F1
#
_entry.id   AF-K1TIB7-F1
#
_cell.length_a   1.000
_cell.length_b   1.000
_cell.length_c   1.000
_cell.angle_alpha   90.00
_cell.angle_beta   90.00
_cell.angle_gamma   90.00
#
_symmetry.space_group_name_H-M   'P 1'
#
loop_
_entity.id
_entity.type
_entity.pdbx_description
1 polymer ?
#
loop_
_entity_poly.entity_id
_entity_poly.type
_entity_poly.pdbx_seq_one_letter_code
_entity_poly.pdbx_strand_id
1 'polypeptide(L)'
;KVSHPIVSTDGNVSFIYSDTSGIFMPAIKHWAGISKGDHIGDILDPLSGAVEQEIFAPCSGIVFTLREYPVVYEGSLLARILGGC
;
A
#
# COMPACT_ATOMS: atom_id res chain seq x y z
N LYS A 1 -3.15 -11.92 26.50
CA LYS A 1 -4.02 -13.00 25.98
C LYS A 1 -4.22 -12.73 24.49
N VAL A 2 -3.56 -13.49 23.61
CA VAL A 2 -3.71 -13.31 22.16
C VAL A 2 -5.04 -13.92 21.74
N SER A 3 -5.98 -13.09 21.31
CA SER A 3 -7.23 -13.53 20.68
C SER A 3 -6.93 -13.90 19.23
N HIS A 4 -6.94 -15.19 18.93
CA HIS A 4 -6.90 -15.84 17.61
C HIS A 4 -6.09 -15.15 16.48
N PRO A 5 -4.93 -15.69 16.06
CA PRO A 5 -4.16 -15.11 14.97
C PRO A 5 -4.97 -15.13 13.66
N ILE A 6 -4.86 -14.04 12.89
CA ILE A 6 -5.31 -14.02 11.50
C ILE A 6 -4.22 -14.74 10.69
N VAL A 7 -4.55 -15.92 10.18
CA VAL A 7 -3.65 -16.74 9.37
C VAL A 7 -4.16 -16.72 7.93
N SER A 8 -3.37 -16.21 6.99
CA SER A 8 -3.63 -16.42 5.57
C SER A 8 -3.30 -17.88 5.26
N THR A 9 -4.33 -18.71 5.14
CA THR A 9 -4.20 -20.13 4.81
C THR A 9 -4.09 -20.39 3.31
N ASP A 10 -4.50 -19.43 2.49
CA ASP A 10 -4.53 -19.49 1.02
C ASP A 10 -3.33 -18.81 0.34
N GLY A 11 -2.58 -17.99 1.09
CA GLY A 11 -1.43 -17.24 0.57
C GLY A 11 -1.79 -16.06 -0.34
N ASN A 12 -3.06 -15.62 -0.36
CA ASN A 12 -3.49 -14.47 -1.15
C ASN A 12 -3.04 -13.15 -0.52
N VAL A 13 -1.80 -12.80 -0.83
CA VAL A 13 -1.23 -11.49 -0.55
C VAL A 13 -1.07 -10.75 -1.86
N SER A 14 -1.73 -9.61 -1.97
CA SER A 14 -1.51 -8.67 -3.07
C SER A 14 -0.45 -7.65 -2.68
N PHE A 15 0.37 -7.24 -3.65
CA PHE A 15 1.47 -6.30 -3.44
C PHE A 15 1.19 -5.03 -4.24
N ILE A 16 1.52 -3.89 -3.63
CA ILE A 16 1.50 -2.59 -4.30
C ILE A 16 2.94 -2.11 -4.45
N TYR A 17 3.32 -1.80 -5.67
CA TYR A 17 4.64 -1.28 -6.02
C TYR A 17 4.58 0.17 -6.51
N SER A 18 5.71 0.82 -6.37
CA SER A 18 6.03 2.12 -6.94
C SER A 18 6.34 1.97 -8.43
N ASP A 19 5.68 2.73 -9.30
CA ASP A 19 6.03 2.80 -10.73
C ASP A 19 7.04 3.93 -10.99
N THR A 20 7.18 4.88 -10.06
CA THR A 20 8.13 6.00 -10.14
C THR A 20 8.99 6.09 -8.88
N SER A 21 10.01 6.96 -8.88
CA SER A 21 10.80 7.29 -7.68
C SER A 21 10.31 8.61 -7.08
N GLY A 22 10.35 8.76 -5.76
CA GLY A 22 9.91 9.99 -5.11
C GLY A 22 9.62 9.83 -3.62
N ILE A 23 8.68 10.63 -3.13
CA ILE A 23 8.20 10.64 -1.75
C ILE A 23 6.80 10.04 -1.72
N PHE A 24 6.67 8.86 -1.11
CA PHE A 24 5.40 8.20 -0.87
C PHE A 24 4.63 8.88 0.27
N MET A 25 3.43 9.34 -0.05
CA MET A 25 2.48 10.00 0.83
C MET A 25 1.24 9.10 0.99
N PRO A 26 1.11 8.33 2.09
CA PRO A 26 -0.03 7.45 2.28
C PRO A 26 -1.31 8.26 2.60
N ALA A 27 -2.41 7.91 1.93
CA ALA A 27 -3.75 8.43 2.20
C ALA A 27 -4.53 7.56 3.22
N ILE A 28 -4.04 6.36 3.49
CA ILE A 28 -4.61 5.41 4.44
C ILE A 28 -3.68 5.13 5.62
N LYS A 29 -4.21 4.48 6.66
CA LYS A 29 -3.43 4.03 7.82
C LYS A 29 -3.03 2.56 7.68
N HIS A 30 -1.96 2.19 8.38
CA HIS A 30 -1.68 0.78 8.66
C HIS A 30 -2.90 0.11 9.28
N TRP A 31 -3.15 -1.15 8.90
CA TRP A 31 -4.32 -1.91 9.29
C TRP A 31 -5.69 -1.37 8.83
N ALA A 32 -5.71 -0.53 7.80
CA ALA A 32 -6.95 -0.12 7.15
C ALA A 32 -7.55 -1.27 6.31
N GLY A 33 -8.87 -1.43 6.41
CA GLY A 33 -9.65 -2.18 5.42
C GLY A 33 -9.89 -1.31 4.19
N ILE A 34 -9.71 -1.89 3.01
CA ILE A 34 -9.82 -1.22 1.72
C ILE A 34 -10.71 -2.01 0.76
N SER A 35 -11.33 -1.30 -0.17
CA SER A 35 -12.02 -1.84 -1.34
C SER A 35 -11.19 -1.65 -2.60
N LYS A 36 -11.38 -2.52 -3.61
CA LYS A 36 -10.77 -2.31 -4.93
C LYS A 36 -11.11 -0.92 -5.47
N GLY A 37 -10.09 -0.18 -5.89
CA GLY A 37 -10.22 1.19 -6.38
C GLY A 37 -10.09 2.28 -5.31
N ASP A 38 -9.99 1.93 -4.03
CA ASP A 38 -9.71 2.92 -2.97
C ASP A 38 -8.35 3.58 -3.19
N HIS A 39 -8.27 4.88 -2.94
CA HIS A 39 -7.01 5.63 -2.98
C HIS A 39 -6.15 5.27 -1.78
N ILE A 40 -4.93 4.79 -2.05
CA ILE A 40 -3.97 4.33 -1.05
C ILE A 40 -2.98 5.44 -0.70
N GLY A 41 -2.65 6.29 -1.66
CA GLY A 41 -1.70 7.38 -1.51
C GLY A 41 -1.06 7.75 -2.83
N ASP A 42 -0.05 8.62 -2.76
CA ASP A 42 0.58 9.22 -3.92
C ASP A 42 2.10 9.16 -3.82
N ILE A 43 2.79 9.23 -4.95
CA ILE A 43 4.22 9.47 -5.03
C ILE A 43 4.44 10.86 -5.58
N LEU A 44 5.15 11.67 -4.81
CA LEU A 44 5.45 13.05 -5.16
C LEU A 44 6.90 13.21 -5.60
N ASP A 45 7.13 14.06 -6.60
CA ASP A 45 8.46 14.58 -6.88
C ASP A 45 8.91 15.50 -5.73
N PRO A 46 10.06 15.26 -5.09
CA PRO A 46 10.49 15.99 -3.90
C PRO A 46 10.88 17.46 -4.16
N LEU A 47 11.13 17.85 -5.42
CA LEU A 47 11.57 19.20 -5.77
C LEU A 47 10.40 20.11 -6.13
N SER A 48 9.46 19.59 -6.91
CA SER A 48 8.31 20.31 -7.46
C SER A 48 7.02 20.08 -6.66
N GLY A 49 6.93 18.97 -5.91
CA GLY A 49 5.71 18.54 -5.23
C GLY A 49 4.63 18.00 -6.18
N ALA A 50 4.95 17.79 -7.46
CA ALA A 50 4.02 17.21 -8.43
C ALA A 50 3.71 15.76 -8.08
N VAL A 51 2.47 15.32 -8.38
CA VAL A 51 2.07 13.92 -8.25
C VAL A 51 2.60 13.15 -9.46
N GLU A 52 3.59 12.30 -9.23
CA GLU A 52 4.19 11.43 -10.23
C GLU A 52 3.44 10.11 -10.39
N GLN A 53 2.74 9.67 -9.33
CA GLN A 53 1.93 8.46 -9.36
C GLN A 53 0.81 8.54 -8.31
N GLU A 54 -0.42 8.26 -8.71
CA GLU A 54 -1.53 7.96 -7.80
C GLU A 54 -1.64 6.44 -7.62
N ILE A 55 -1.83 5.99 -6.38
CA ILE A 55 -1.84 4.57 -6.04
C ILE A 55 -3.25 4.17 -5.61
N PHE A 56 -3.80 3.17 -6.29
CA PHE A 56 -5.13 2.63 -6.00
C PHE A 56 -5.07 1.17 -5.59
N ALA A 57 -6.03 0.75 -4.77
CA ALA A 57 -6.18 -0.62 -4.31
C ALA A 57 -6.48 -1.57 -5.48
N PRO A 58 -5.63 -2.57 -5.77
CA PRO A 58 -5.88 -3.53 -6.84
C PRO A 58 -7.00 -4.54 -6.47
N CYS A 59 -7.22 -4.75 -5.17
CA CYS A 59 -8.20 -5.66 -4.61
C CYS A 59 -8.77 -5.12 -3.28
N SER A 60 -9.90 -5.68 -2.84
CA SER A 60 -10.43 -5.44 -1.51
C SER A 60 -9.72 -6.34 -0.49
N GLY A 61 -9.46 -5.82 0.71
CA GLY A 61 -8.74 -6.55 1.75
C GLY A 61 -8.28 -5.66 2.89
N ILE A 62 -7.24 -6.07 3.60
CA ILE A 62 -6.67 -5.31 4.72
C ILE A 62 -5.18 -5.05 4.49
N VAL A 63 -4.75 -3.80 4.61
CA VAL A 63 -3.33 -3.42 4.48
C VAL A 63 -2.58 -3.75 5.76
N PHE A 64 -1.86 -4.87 5.76
CA PHE A 64 -1.16 -5.38 6.97
C PHE A 64 0.31 -4.98 7.02
N THR A 65 0.88 -4.49 5.92
CA THR A 65 2.13 -3.73 5.94
C THR A 65 2.01 -2.54 5.02
N LEU A 66 2.42 -1.38 5.50
CA LEU A 66 2.47 -0.12 4.76
C LEU A 66 3.85 0.50 5.00
N ARG A 67 4.46 1.05 3.96
CA ARG A 67 5.78 1.67 4.05
C ARG A 67 5.73 2.93 4.93
N GLU A 68 6.56 2.95 5.98
CA GLU A 68 6.69 4.10 6.89
C GLU A 68 7.76 5.11 6.42
N TYR A 69 8.88 4.64 5.86
CA TYR A 69 9.91 5.53 5.35
C TYR A 69 9.52 6.03 3.95
N PRO A 70 9.31 7.34 3.76
CA PRO A 70 8.59 7.85 2.60
C PRO A 70 9.43 7.85 1.31
N VAL A 71 10.76 7.77 1.38
CA VAL A 71 11.57 7.74 0.15
C VAL A 71 11.44 6.38 -0.54
N VAL A 72 11.09 6.42 -1.82
CA VAL A 72 10.87 5.25 -2.67
C VAL A 72 11.55 5.41 -4.03
N TYR A 73 11.99 4.27 -4.57
CA TYR A 73 12.46 4.14 -5.94
C TYR A 73 11.44 3.37 -6.76
N GLU A 74 11.52 3.47 -8.09
CA GLU A 74 10.77 2.59 -9.00
C GLU A 74 10.94 1.11 -8.59
N GLY A 75 9.84 0.37 -8.55
CA GLY A 75 9.74 -1.01 -8.07
C GLY A 75 9.74 -1.18 -6.54
N SER A 76 9.78 -0.10 -5.76
CA SER A 76 9.72 -0.19 -4.30
C SER A 76 8.39 -0.75 -3.81
N LEU A 77 8.44 -1.67 -2.84
CA LEU A 77 7.23 -2.18 -2.19
C LEU A 77 6.63 -1.13 -1.26
N LEU A 78 5.35 -0.80 -1.48
CA LEU A 78 4.61 0.22 -0.74
C LEU A 78 3.67 -0.41 0.30
N ALA A 79 2.91 -1.42 -0.11
CA ALA A 79 1.94 -2.07 0.75
C ALA A 79 1.78 -3.55 0.42
N ARG A 80 1.32 -4.31 1.43
CA ARG A 80 0.82 -5.68 1.26
C ARG A 80 -0.60 -5.74 1.76
N ILE A 81 -1.47 -6.31 0.94
CA ILE A 81 -2.89 -6.46 1.20
C ILE A 81 -3.15 -7.93 1.48
N LEU A 82 -3.75 -8.19 2.64
CA LEU A 82 -4.26 -9.49 3.01
C LEU A 82 -5.72 -9.57 2.58
N GLY A 83 -6.04 -10.57 1.76
CA GLY A 83 -7.37 -10.71 1.18
C GLY A 83 -7.46 -10.10 -0.21
N GLY A 84 -8.43 -10.57 -0.97
CA GLY A 84 -8.60 -10.23 -2.37
C GLY A 84 -8.50 -11.46 -3.26
N CYS A 85 -9.51 -12.32 -3.15
CA CYS A 85 -10.06 -13.17 -4.19
C CYS A 85 -11.57 -13.17 -4.00
#